data_AF-A0A024FKJ5-F1
#
_entry.id   AF-A0A024FKJ5-F1
#
_cell.length_a   1.000
_cell.length_b   1.000
_cell.length_c   1.000
_cell.angle_alpha   90.00
_cell.angle_beta   90.00
_cell.angle_gamma   90.00
#
_symmetry.space_group_name_H-M   'P 1'
#
loop_
_entity.id
_entity.type
_entity.pdbx_description
1 polymer ?
#
loop_
_entity_poly.entity_id
_entity_poly.type
_entity_poly.pdbx_seq_one_letter_code
_entity_poly.pdbx_strand_id
1 'polypeptide(L)'
;MKEGIELWQKAFEVAGFKNAIIAKDPPTKEEDPDFSPEDIRYSVVRYVASTTRNATGPSVSDPRSGEIIESDIIWYHNHLRSYRNRYLLETGAANPSARTLNTPKEEIEEMMKMVIAHEVGHTLGLPHNMSASYAYYVESYRNGPFTQKNGIAATIMDYARYNYIAQPGDTNIRFVRQLGPYDDYAIWL
;
A
#
# COMPACT_ATOMS: atom_id res chain seq x y z
N MET A 1 -10.21 -1.62 -0.11
CA MET A 1 -9.73 -0.73 -1.20
C MET A 1 -9.76 0.73 -0.75
N LYS A 2 -10.94 1.32 -0.47
CA LYS A 2 -11.06 2.71 0.02
C LYS A 2 -10.10 3.06 1.16
N GLU A 3 -10.06 2.24 2.21
CA GLU A 3 -9.12 2.46 3.33
C GLU A 3 -7.64 2.49 2.95
N GLY A 4 -7.23 1.78 1.89
CA GLY A 4 -5.84 1.81 1.42
C GLY A 4 -5.53 3.12 0.70
N ILE A 5 -6.51 3.69 0.00
CA ILE A 5 -6.41 4.99 -0.65
C ILE A 5 -6.34 6.09 0.41
N GLU A 6 -7.30 6.09 1.33
CA GLU A 6 -7.46 7.11 2.36
C GLU A 6 -6.39 7.01 3.46
N LEU A 7 -5.55 5.97 3.45
CA LEU A 7 -4.45 5.85 4.40
C LEU A 7 -3.46 7.03 4.30
N TRP A 8 -3.30 7.59 3.10
CA TRP A 8 -2.47 8.76 2.85
C TRP A 8 -3.08 10.07 3.36
N GLN A 9 -4.37 10.11 3.67
CA GLN A 9 -5.04 11.31 4.19
C GLN A 9 -4.36 11.82 5.47
N LYS A 10 -3.84 10.91 6.31
CA LYS A 10 -3.06 11.27 7.50
C LYS A 10 -1.77 12.01 7.16
N ALA A 11 -1.02 11.56 6.15
CA ALA A 11 0.21 12.22 5.72
C ALA A 11 -0.08 13.63 5.19
N PHE A 12 -1.15 13.78 4.41
CA PHE A 12 -1.65 15.09 3.95
C PHE A 12 -2.10 16.00 5.09
N GLU A 13 -2.74 15.46 6.12
CA GLU A 13 -3.13 16.21 7.32
C GLU A 13 -1.93 16.75 8.11
N VAL A 14 -0.86 15.95 8.22
CA VAL A 14 0.41 16.41 8.80
C VAL A 14 1.00 17.57 7.99
N ALA A 15 0.86 17.54 6.66
CA ALA A 15 1.23 18.63 5.77
C ALA A 15 0.26 19.83 5.79
N GLY A 16 -0.83 19.78 6.58
CA GLY A 16 -1.77 20.88 6.75
C GLY A 16 -2.95 20.88 5.77
N PHE A 17 -3.05 19.87 4.91
CA PHE A 17 -4.18 19.72 3.99
C PHE A 17 -5.34 18.97 4.65
N LYS A 18 -6.56 19.28 4.23
CA LYS A 18 -7.77 18.55 4.63
C LYS A 18 -8.45 18.02 3.39
N ASN A 19 -9.02 16.82 3.47
CA ASN A 19 -9.76 16.22 2.34
C ASN A 19 -8.91 16.15 1.06
N ALA A 20 -7.61 15.90 1.21
CA ALA A 20 -6.65 15.90 0.10
C ALA A 20 -6.77 14.64 -0.75
N ILE A 21 -7.12 13.51 -0.11
CA ILE A 21 -7.34 12.23 -0.79
C ILE A 21 -8.58 11.55 -0.23
N ILE A 22 -9.55 11.28 -1.11
CA ILE A 22 -10.85 10.71 -0.75
C ILE A 22 -11.20 9.62 -1.77
N ALA A 23 -11.58 8.45 -1.27
CA ALA A 23 -12.04 7.37 -2.12
C ALA A 23 -13.57 7.42 -2.29
N LYS A 24 -14.03 7.65 -3.52
CA LYS A 24 -15.45 7.66 -3.86
C LYS A 24 -15.81 6.40 -4.64
N ASP A 25 -17.05 5.95 -4.50
CA ASP A 25 -17.61 4.98 -5.44
C ASP A 25 -17.84 5.66 -6.79
N PRO A 26 -17.76 4.92 -7.91
CA PRO A 26 -18.16 5.47 -9.21
C PRO A 26 -19.64 5.91 -9.15
N PRO A 27 -20.01 6.99 -9.85
CA PRO A 27 -21.39 7.45 -9.86
C PRO A 27 -22.32 6.39 -10.48
N THR A 28 -23.58 6.39 -10.05
CA THR A 28 -24.60 5.59 -10.75
C THR A 28 -24.90 6.18 -12.12
N LYS A 29 -25.52 5.41 -13.01
CA LYS A 29 -25.92 5.91 -14.34
C LYS A 29 -26.92 7.07 -14.26
N GLU A 30 -27.70 7.15 -13.19
CA GLU A 30 -28.61 8.27 -12.94
C GLU A 30 -27.87 9.52 -12.48
N GLU A 31 -26.77 9.38 -11.75
CA GLU A 31 -25.92 10.49 -11.28
C GLU A 31 -25.05 11.04 -12.41
N ASP A 32 -24.44 10.16 -13.22
CA ASP A 32 -23.65 10.51 -14.40
C ASP A 32 -23.76 9.39 -15.46
N PRO A 33 -24.62 9.55 -16.48
CA PRO A 33 -24.79 8.55 -17.54
C PRO A 33 -23.58 8.43 -18.46
N ASP A 34 -22.71 9.45 -18.49
CA ASP A 34 -21.54 9.54 -19.36
C ASP A 34 -20.24 9.14 -18.63
N PHE A 35 -20.32 8.79 -17.34
CA PHE A 35 -19.16 8.34 -16.57
C PHE A 35 -18.48 7.16 -17.26
N SER A 36 -17.18 7.31 -17.48
CA SER A 36 -16.29 6.28 -17.96
C SER A 36 -15.10 6.18 -17.00
N PRO A 37 -14.65 4.97 -16.64
CA PRO A 37 -13.42 4.83 -15.87
C PRO A 37 -12.17 5.23 -16.65
N GLU A 38 -12.26 5.41 -17.97
CA GLU A 38 -11.18 5.89 -18.85
C GLU A 38 -11.24 7.43 -19.08
N ASP A 39 -12.09 8.14 -18.33
CA ASP A 39 -12.20 9.59 -18.44
C ASP A 39 -11.08 10.27 -17.63
N ILE A 40 -10.27 11.09 -18.30
CA ILE A 40 -9.11 11.78 -17.72
C ILE A 40 -9.44 12.67 -16.51
N ARG A 41 -10.72 13.04 -16.34
CA ARG A 41 -11.18 13.84 -15.19
C ARG A 41 -11.18 13.05 -13.88
N TYR A 42 -11.10 11.73 -13.93
CA TYR A 42 -11.18 10.87 -12.76
C TYR A 42 -10.00 9.90 -12.70
N SER A 43 -9.33 9.85 -11.56
CA SER A 43 -8.39 8.77 -11.22
C SER A 43 -9.16 7.59 -10.66
N VAL A 44 -9.01 6.40 -11.24
CA VAL A 44 -9.85 5.24 -10.89
C VAL A 44 -9.01 4.06 -10.41
N VAL A 45 -9.51 3.38 -9.37
CA VAL A 45 -9.00 2.06 -8.96
C VAL A 45 -9.89 0.98 -9.54
N ARG A 46 -9.35 0.17 -10.45
CA ARG A 46 -10.10 -0.89 -11.15
C ARG A 46 -9.64 -2.27 -10.72
N TYR A 47 -10.61 -3.13 -10.44
CA TYR A 47 -10.37 -4.56 -10.27
C TYR A 47 -10.51 -5.27 -11.62
N VAL A 48 -9.50 -6.06 -11.99
CA VAL A 48 -9.46 -6.82 -13.23
C VAL A 48 -9.33 -8.31 -12.93
N ALA A 49 -10.30 -9.09 -13.41
CA ALA A 49 -10.29 -10.54 -13.33
C ALA A 49 -9.25 -11.12 -14.31
N SER A 50 -7.99 -11.19 -13.86
CA SER A 50 -6.86 -11.67 -14.66
C SER A 50 -6.01 -12.67 -13.87
N THR A 51 -5.32 -13.56 -14.60
CA THR A 51 -4.31 -14.47 -14.05
C THR A 51 -2.98 -13.76 -13.77
N THR A 52 -2.80 -12.51 -14.24
CA THR A 52 -1.66 -11.65 -13.93
C THR A 52 -1.50 -11.47 -12.43
N ARG A 53 -0.26 -11.57 -11.94
CA ARG A 53 0.06 -11.46 -10.50
C ARG A 53 0.72 -10.13 -10.18
N ASN A 54 0.06 -9.02 -10.49
CA ASN A 54 0.60 -7.69 -10.24
C ASN A 54 -0.47 -6.71 -9.72
N ALA A 55 -0.04 -5.50 -9.39
CA ALA A 55 -0.86 -4.30 -9.42
C ALA A 55 -0.03 -3.21 -10.13
N THR A 56 -0.67 -2.19 -10.67
CA THR A 56 0.03 -1.06 -11.29
C THR A 56 -0.69 0.23 -10.97
N GLY A 57 0.03 1.26 -10.53
CA GLY A 57 -0.45 2.65 -10.43
C GLY A 57 0.34 3.61 -11.34
N PRO A 58 0.18 3.54 -12.68
CA PRO A 58 0.73 4.56 -13.58
C PRO A 58 0.10 5.92 -13.31
N SER A 59 0.85 6.98 -13.56
CA SER A 59 0.36 8.36 -13.54
C SER A 59 0.67 9.07 -14.87
N VAL A 60 -0.17 10.03 -15.21
CA VAL A 60 0.03 10.94 -16.34
C VAL A 60 0.39 12.32 -15.77
N SER A 61 1.50 12.88 -16.23
CA SER A 61 1.97 14.20 -15.80
C SER A 61 2.01 15.18 -16.96
N ASP A 62 1.66 16.45 -16.70
CA ASP A 62 1.94 17.53 -17.63
C ASP A 62 3.45 17.76 -17.69
N PRO A 63 4.11 17.56 -18.86
CA PRO A 63 5.56 17.68 -18.96
C PRO A 63 6.10 19.10 -18.76
N ARG A 64 5.22 20.12 -18.73
CA ARG A 64 5.61 21.53 -18.57
C ARG A 64 5.68 21.95 -17.12
N SER A 65 4.80 21.41 -16.27
CA SER A 65 4.68 21.76 -14.84
C SER A 65 5.13 20.63 -13.92
N GLY A 66 5.13 19.38 -14.38
CA GLY A 66 5.31 18.20 -13.55
C GLY A 66 4.05 17.81 -12.76
N GLU A 67 2.94 18.52 -12.92
CA GLU A 67 1.68 18.22 -12.26
C GLU A 67 1.14 16.87 -12.73
N ILE A 68 0.77 16.00 -11.77
CA ILE A 68 0.06 14.76 -12.06
C ILE A 68 -1.40 15.10 -12.31
N ILE A 69 -1.86 14.86 -13.53
CA ILE A 69 -3.22 15.22 -13.97
C ILE A 69 -4.21 14.08 -13.75
N GLU A 70 -3.73 12.83 -13.78
CA GLU A 70 -4.55 11.63 -13.71
C GLU A 70 -3.69 10.42 -13.30
N SER A 71 -4.31 9.43 -12.66
CA SER A 71 -3.69 8.15 -12.36
C SER A 71 -4.71 7.01 -12.21
N ASP A 72 -4.41 5.89 -12.84
CA ASP A 72 -5.30 4.73 -12.90
C ASP A 72 -4.66 3.50 -12.24
N ILE A 73 -5.17 3.09 -11.08
CA ILE A 73 -4.68 1.88 -10.42
C ILE A 73 -5.41 0.66 -10.99
N ILE A 74 -4.65 -0.29 -11.51
CA ILE A 74 -5.15 -1.59 -11.97
C ILE A 74 -4.76 -2.66 -10.96
N TRP A 75 -5.79 -3.26 -10.35
CA TRP A 75 -5.67 -4.39 -9.44
C TRP A 75 -5.99 -5.70 -10.15
N TYR A 76 -5.01 -6.60 -10.29
CA TYR A 76 -5.26 -7.91 -10.90
C TYR A 76 -5.65 -8.97 -9.85
N HIS A 77 -6.72 -9.74 -10.12
CA HIS A 77 -7.25 -10.77 -9.21
C HIS A 77 -6.19 -11.70 -8.61
N ASN A 78 -5.30 -12.25 -9.44
CA ASN A 78 -4.32 -13.26 -9.00
C ASN A 78 -3.15 -12.68 -8.19
N HIS A 79 -3.10 -11.37 -7.98
CA HIS A 79 -2.06 -10.73 -7.17
C HIS A 79 -2.13 -11.15 -5.70
N LEU A 80 -3.35 -11.35 -5.17
CA LEU A 80 -3.59 -11.85 -3.82
C LEU A 80 -2.84 -13.16 -3.54
N ARG A 81 -2.79 -14.07 -4.53
CA ARG A 81 -2.07 -15.34 -4.40
C ARG A 81 -0.58 -15.14 -4.15
N SER A 82 0.04 -14.12 -4.75
CA SER A 82 1.46 -13.82 -4.55
C SER A 82 1.74 -13.37 -3.12
N TYR A 83 0.96 -12.41 -2.62
CA TYR A 83 1.10 -11.89 -1.26
C TYR A 83 0.82 -12.95 -0.21
N ARG A 84 -0.28 -13.70 -0.33
CA ARG A 84 -0.60 -14.80 0.57
C ARG A 84 0.53 -15.84 0.66
N ASN A 85 1.09 -16.23 -0.49
CA ASN A 85 2.18 -17.22 -0.50
C ASN A 85 3.46 -16.67 0.16
N ARG A 86 3.79 -15.40 -0.09
CA ARG A 86 4.91 -14.73 0.59
C ARG A 86 4.67 -14.59 2.09
N TYR A 87 3.47 -14.22 2.51
CA TYR A 87 3.11 -14.14 3.92
C TYR A 87 3.41 -15.45 4.66
N LEU A 88 2.98 -16.59 4.08
CA LEU A 88 3.29 -17.92 4.60
C LEU A 88 4.79 -18.18 4.65
N LEU A 89 5.50 -17.96 3.54
CA LEU A 89 6.92 -18.30 3.42
C LEU A 89 7.84 -17.40 4.25
N GLU A 90 7.57 -16.10 4.27
CA GLU A 90 8.44 -15.06 4.83
C GLU A 90 8.16 -14.87 6.33
N THR A 91 6.92 -15.09 6.80
CA THR A 91 6.58 -14.85 8.22
C THR A 91 6.34 -16.13 9.01
N GLY A 92 6.09 -17.27 8.36
CA GLY A 92 5.64 -18.50 9.01
C GLY A 92 6.57 -19.02 10.11
N ALA A 93 7.86 -18.68 10.10
CA ALA A 93 8.77 -19.02 11.20
C ALA A 93 8.30 -18.41 12.54
N ALA A 94 8.05 -17.10 12.59
CA ALA A 94 7.65 -16.37 13.78
C ALA A 94 6.14 -16.17 13.91
N ASN A 95 5.38 -16.41 12.84
CA ASN A 95 3.94 -16.16 12.78
C ASN A 95 3.13 -17.45 12.57
N PRO A 96 2.56 -18.02 13.65
CA PRO A 96 1.73 -19.22 13.54
C PRO A 96 0.49 -19.05 12.65
N SER A 97 -0.12 -17.84 12.57
CA SER A 97 -1.33 -17.61 11.76
C SER A 97 -1.06 -17.74 10.25
N ALA A 98 0.17 -17.50 9.82
CA ALA A 98 0.59 -17.56 8.43
C ALA A 98 0.84 -18.99 7.93
N ARG A 99 0.90 -20.01 8.82
CA ARG A 99 1.24 -21.41 8.49
C ARG A 99 0.09 -22.18 7.81
N THR A 100 -0.70 -21.50 7.00
CA THR A 100 -1.85 -22.07 6.30
C THR A 100 -2.12 -21.33 4.99
N LEU A 101 -2.62 -22.05 3.98
CA LEU A 101 -3.13 -21.44 2.75
C LEU A 101 -4.54 -20.87 2.91
N ASN A 102 -5.24 -21.25 3.99
CA ASN A 102 -6.52 -20.66 4.41
C ASN A 102 -6.23 -19.46 5.31
N THR A 103 -5.58 -18.44 4.74
CA THR A 103 -5.18 -17.24 5.48
C THR A 103 -6.42 -16.50 6.02
N PRO A 104 -6.42 -16.06 7.29
CA PRO A 104 -7.53 -15.30 7.88
C PRO A 104 -7.92 -14.09 7.04
N LYS A 105 -9.21 -13.73 7.06
CA LYS A 105 -9.75 -12.64 6.25
C LYS A 105 -9.10 -11.31 6.61
N GLU A 106 -8.91 -11.06 7.90
CA GLU A 106 -8.36 -9.83 8.46
C GLU A 106 -6.92 -9.62 8.00
N GLU A 107 -6.14 -10.70 7.92
CA GLU A 107 -4.76 -10.69 7.41
C GLU A 107 -4.74 -10.39 5.92
N ILE A 108 -5.67 -10.99 5.16
CA ILE A 108 -5.85 -10.67 3.74
C ILE A 108 -6.20 -9.20 3.57
N GLU A 109 -7.16 -8.68 4.32
CA GLU A 109 -7.58 -7.28 4.26
C GLU A 109 -6.42 -6.33 4.55
N GLU A 110 -5.62 -6.60 5.58
CA GLU A 110 -4.44 -5.80 5.92
C GLU A 110 -3.39 -5.83 4.80
N MET A 111 -3.07 -7.02 4.29
CA MET A 111 -2.15 -7.16 3.15
C MET A 111 -2.64 -6.34 1.95
N MET A 112 -3.91 -6.48 1.56
CA MET A 112 -4.46 -5.79 0.39
C MET A 112 -4.54 -4.28 0.61
N LYS A 113 -4.88 -3.82 1.81
CA LYS A 113 -4.86 -2.39 2.17
C LYS A 113 -3.48 -1.79 1.92
N MET A 114 -2.42 -2.50 2.31
CA MET A 114 -1.02 -2.04 2.15
C MET A 114 -0.47 -2.21 0.74
N VAL A 115 -1.09 -3.02 -0.12
CA VAL A 115 -0.79 -3.00 -1.55
C VAL A 115 -1.45 -1.79 -2.22
N ILE A 116 -2.73 -1.56 -1.96
CA ILE A 116 -3.43 -0.39 -2.51
C ILE A 116 -2.76 0.92 -2.07
N ALA A 117 -2.38 1.04 -0.80
CA ALA A 117 -1.66 2.22 -0.32
C ALA A 117 -0.31 2.43 -1.03
N HIS A 118 0.40 1.35 -1.37
CA HIS A 118 1.63 1.45 -2.16
C HIS A 118 1.39 1.95 -3.58
N GLU A 119 0.36 1.42 -4.26
CA GLU A 119 0.01 1.89 -5.60
C GLU A 119 -0.43 3.36 -5.57
N VAL A 120 -1.14 3.79 -4.53
CA VAL A 120 -1.47 5.22 -4.30
C VAL A 120 -0.21 6.06 -4.10
N GLY A 121 0.83 5.54 -3.46
CA GLY A 121 2.12 6.25 -3.41
C GLY A 121 2.66 6.56 -4.80
N HIS A 122 2.54 5.64 -5.76
CA HIS A 122 2.91 5.90 -7.16
C HIS A 122 2.02 6.96 -7.83
N THR A 123 0.72 6.97 -7.53
CA THR A 123 -0.20 8.01 -8.05
C THR A 123 0.12 9.40 -7.51
N LEU A 124 0.79 9.47 -6.36
CA LEU A 124 1.30 10.72 -5.76
C LEU A 124 2.71 11.08 -6.26
N GLY A 125 3.26 10.33 -7.23
CA GLY A 125 4.58 10.58 -7.83
C GLY A 125 5.75 9.96 -7.07
N LEU A 126 5.50 9.13 -6.05
CA LEU A 126 6.57 8.51 -5.27
C LEU A 126 7.12 7.28 -6.02
N PRO A 127 8.43 7.24 -6.33
CA PRO A 127 9.05 6.05 -6.88
C PRO A 127 9.25 4.99 -5.80
N HIS A 128 9.58 3.77 -6.22
CA HIS A 128 10.08 2.77 -5.28
C HIS A 128 11.32 3.28 -4.54
N ASN A 129 11.38 3.06 -3.23
CA ASN A 129 12.53 3.39 -2.40
C ASN A 129 13.11 2.11 -1.79
N MET A 130 13.97 1.42 -2.55
CA MET A 130 14.57 0.13 -2.13
C MET A 130 15.60 0.29 -1.01
N SER A 131 16.01 1.51 -0.69
CA SER A 131 16.98 1.79 0.37
C SER A 131 16.31 2.02 1.72
N ALA A 132 14.99 2.15 1.79
CA ALA A 132 14.28 2.52 3.01
C ALA A 132 14.31 1.43 4.09
N SER A 133 14.46 0.17 3.71
CA SER A 133 14.64 -0.97 4.61
C SER A 133 16.01 -0.99 5.30
N TYR A 134 16.98 -0.20 4.82
CA TYR A 134 18.28 0.01 5.49
C TYR A 134 18.23 1.06 6.60
N ALA A 135 17.14 1.84 6.71
CA ALA A 135 17.06 2.97 7.64
C ALA A 135 17.17 2.59 9.13
N TYR A 136 16.94 1.33 9.48
CA TYR A 136 16.90 0.85 10.86
C TYR A 136 17.84 -0.34 11.07
N TYR A 137 18.32 -0.51 12.31
CA TYR A 137 19.09 -1.69 12.69
C TYR A 137 18.23 -2.95 12.59
N VAL A 138 18.83 -4.07 12.16
CA VAL A 138 18.15 -5.36 11.99
C VAL A 138 17.36 -5.78 13.25
N GLU A 139 17.95 -5.60 14.43
CA GLU A 139 17.31 -5.94 15.72
C GLU A 139 16.06 -5.11 16.02
N SER A 140 15.90 -3.93 15.41
CA SER A 140 14.69 -3.11 15.58
C SER A 140 13.46 -3.82 15.02
N TYR A 141 13.63 -4.64 13.98
CA TYR A 141 12.54 -5.41 13.37
C TYR A 141 12.08 -6.60 14.22
N ARG A 142 12.80 -6.91 15.30
CA ARG A 142 12.42 -7.90 16.32
C ARG A 142 11.76 -7.28 17.54
N ASN A 143 11.62 -5.95 17.55
CA ASN A 143 10.99 -5.21 18.63
C ASN A 143 9.54 -4.84 18.24
N GLY A 144 8.57 -5.43 18.94
CA GLY A 144 7.14 -5.19 18.69
C GLY A 144 6.76 -3.71 18.73
N PRO A 145 6.97 -2.99 19.85
CA PRO A 145 6.67 -1.56 19.93
C PRO A 145 7.30 -0.72 18.81
N PHE A 146 8.53 -1.05 18.40
CA PHE A 146 9.19 -0.39 17.28
C PHE A 146 8.47 -0.64 15.96
N THR A 147 8.25 -1.92 15.60
CA THR A 147 7.65 -2.28 14.31
C THR A 147 6.19 -1.82 14.18
N GLN A 148 5.45 -1.76 15.28
CA GLN A 148 4.10 -1.18 15.30
C GLN A 148 4.13 0.33 15.02
N LYS A 149 5.10 1.05 15.58
CA LYS A 149 5.22 2.50 15.39
C LYS A 149 5.79 2.88 14.03
N ASN A 150 6.88 2.26 13.62
CA ASN A 150 7.69 2.71 12.48
C ASN A 150 7.51 1.84 11.23
N GLY A 151 6.79 0.73 11.32
CA GLY A 151 6.72 -0.26 10.26
C GLY A 151 7.98 -1.11 10.16
N ILE A 152 8.18 -1.67 8.96
CA ILE A 152 9.27 -2.63 8.66
C ILE A 152 10.23 -2.08 7.59
N ALA A 153 10.01 -0.83 7.19
CA ALA A 153 10.85 0.01 6.36
C ALA A 153 10.45 1.47 6.64
N ALA A 154 11.30 2.44 6.28
CA ALA A 154 10.97 3.85 6.51
C ALA A 154 9.78 4.36 5.67
N THR A 155 9.45 3.68 4.57
CA THR A 155 8.32 4.00 3.68
C THR A 155 7.64 2.75 3.16
N ILE A 156 6.34 2.84 2.89
CA ILE A 156 5.58 1.80 2.21
C ILE A 156 6.07 1.54 0.77
N MET A 157 6.82 2.47 0.18
CA MET A 157 7.38 2.38 -1.18
C MET A 157 8.59 1.43 -1.30
N ASP A 158 9.02 0.80 -0.20
CA ASP A 158 9.99 -0.29 -0.20
C ASP A 158 9.34 -1.64 -0.62
N TYR A 159 10.17 -2.58 -1.06
CA TYR A 159 9.79 -3.95 -1.37
C TYR A 159 9.81 -4.89 -0.17
N ALA A 160 10.22 -4.43 1.01
CA ALA A 160 10.02 -5.07 2.30
C ALA A 160 8.52 -5.15 2.62
N ARG A 161 7.85 -6.15 2.03
CA ARG A 161 6.41 -6.41 2.19
C ARG A 161 6.08 -7.07 3.52
N TYR A 162 6.97 -7.98 3.95
CA TYR A 162 6.81 -8.74 5.17
C TYR A 162 8.06 -8.72 6.04
N ASN A 163 7.86 -8.76 7.35
CA ASN A 163 8.93 -8.85 8.33
C ASN A 163 9.42 -10.30 8.50
N TYR A 164 10.34 -10.71 7.65
CA TYR A 164 10.99 -12.02 7.74
C TYR A 164 12.17 -12.07 8.73
N ILE A 165 12.49 -10.94 9.37
CA ILE A 165 13.55 -10.84 10.38
C ILE A 165 13.06 -11.34 11.75
N ALA A 166 11.77 -11.17 12.02
CA ALA A 166 11.12 -11.65 13.24
C ALA A 166 11.40 -13.14 13.50
N GLN A 167 11.64 -13.48 14.75
CA GLN A 167 11.98 -14.82 15.20
C GLN A 167 10.91 -15.41 16.14
N PRO A 168 10.84 -16.75 16.27
CA PRO A 168 10.02 -17.37 17.29
C PRO A 168 10.32 -16.80 18.69
N GLY A 169 9.27 -16.37 19.40
CA GLY A 169 9.38 -15.76 20.72
C GLY A 169 9.35 -14.23 20.73
N ASP A 170 9.57 -13.59 19.59
CA ASP A 170 9.35 -12.15 19.46
C ASP A 170 7.83 -11.86 19.58
N THR A 171 7.46 -10.82 20.34
CA THR A 171 6.05 -10.53 20.67
C THR A 171 5.60 -9.19 20.11
N ASN A 172 4.30 -9.08 19.81
CA ASN A 172 3.66 -7.86 19.28
C ASN A 172 4.31 -7.32 17.99
N ILE A 173 4.84 -8.22 17.15
CA ILE A 173 5.53 -7.86 15.92
C ILE A 173 4.52 -7.45 14.84
N ARG A 174 4.84 -6.36 14.13
CA ARG A 174 4.17 -6.05 12.87
C ARG A 174 4.79 -6.86 11.75
N PHE A 175 3.98 -7.69 11.09
CA PHE A 175 4.43 -8.54 9.98
C PHE A 175 4.24 -7.94 8.60
N VAL A 176 3.21 -7.12 8.40
CA VAL A 176 2.90 -6.50 7.10
C VAL A 176 3.46 -5.08 7.06
N ARG A 177 3.95 -4.62 5.91
CA ARG A 177 4.38 -3.22 5.72
C ARG A 177 3.29 -2.20 6.08
N GLN A 178 3.67 -0.95 6.33
CA GLN A 178 2.75 0.20 6.51
C GLN A 178 3.40 1.47 5.98
N LEU A 179 2.62 2.55 5.94
CA LEU A 179 3.19 3.90 5.86
C LEU A 179 4.16 4.11 7.04
N GLY A 180 5.31 4.71 6.74
CA GLY A 180 6.36 5.02 7.69
C GLY A 180 6.71 6.51 7.70
N PRO A 181 7.69 6.91 8.53
CA PRO A 181 8.07 8.31 8.70
C PRO A 181 8.51 9.02 7.41
N TYR A 182 9.06 8.28 6.44
CA TYR A 182 9.44 8.85 5.15
C TYR A 182 8.22 9.18 4.28
N ASP A 183 7.11 8.46 4.42
CA ASP A 183 5.87 8.77 3.69
C ASP A 183 5.29 10.10 4.14
N ASP A 184 5.26 10.35 5.46
CA ASP A 184 4.84 11.64 6.03
C ASP A 184 5.77 12.77 5.56
N TYR A 185 7.09 12.53 5.54
CA TYR A 185 8.07 13.50 5.08
C TYR A 185 7.95 13.80 3.57
N ALA A 186 7.73 12.77 2.75
CA ALA A 186 7.67 12.90 1.30
C ALA A 186 6.44 13.69 0.84
N ILE A 187 5.32 13.62 1.56
CA ILE A 187 4.12 14.41 1.28
C ILE A 187 4.23 15.85 1.77
N TRP A 188 5.07 16.10 2.79
CA TRP A 188 5.26 17.44 3.33
C TRP A 188 6.10 18.36 2.41
N LEU A 189 7.03 17.79 1.64
CA LEU A 189 7.89 18.52 0.70
C LEU A 189 7.17 18.93 -0.58
#